data_AF-A0A087B4D5-F1
#
_entry.id   AF-A0A087B4D5-F1
#
_cell.length_a   1.000
_cell.length_b   1.000
_cell.length_c   1.000
_cell.angle_alpha   90.00
_cell.angle_beta   90.00
_cell.angle_gamma   90.00
#
_symmetry.space_group_name_H-M   'P 1'
#
loop_
_entity.id
_entity.type
_entity.pdbx_description
1 polymer ?
#
loop_
_entity_poly.entity_id
_entity_poly.type
_entity_poly.pdbx_seq_one_letter_code
_entity_poly.pdbx_strand_id
1 'polypeptide(L)'
;MATQMQVQGENLLIVDTDKQEGRVIPLEAIASWRALLKLESDEEAVQAILTAQDPGVIDETTGETAWASAYRQLAQDTAGVTSPGLDGSVQTRYQLGLIQPTRYAMRAATMLIALPTADTPADEPDMPDTDSITAALAGVAGRLKERRQQFLDSFKTLAQEGNNQ
;
A
#
# COMPACT_ATOMS: atom_id res chain seq x y z
N MET A 1 -18.14 15.48 12.65
CA MET A 1 -17.08 14.88 11.84
C MET A 1 -17.30 15.29 10.39
N ALA A 2 -16.79 16.45 9.98
CA ALA A 2 -16.82 16.86 8.57
C ALA A 2 -15.41 16.75 7.98
N THR A 3 -15.01 15.54 7.59
CA THR A 3 -13.75 15.34 6.86
C THR A 3 -13.93 15.76 5.41
N GLN A 4 -13.23 16.82 4.98
CA GLN A 4 -13.27 17.29 3.60
C GLN A 4 -12.14 16.67 2.79
N MET A 5 -12.47 16.03 1.68
CA MET A 5 -11.51 15.46 0.74
C MET A 5 -11.59 16.17 -0.60
N GLN A 6 -10.45 16.64 -1.09
CA GLN A 6 -10.39 17.34 -2.38
C GLN A 6 -9.08 17.04 -3.08
N VAL A 7 -9.15 16.79 -4.39
CA VAL A 7 -7.95 16.72 -5.22
C VAL A 7 -7.57 18.12 -5.69
N GLN A 8 -6.34 18.53 -5.40
CA GLN A 8 -5.74 19.78 -5.90
C GLN A 8 -4.46 19.46 -6.67
N GLY A 9 -4.46 19.70 -7.97
CA GLY A 9 -3.34 19.35 -8.84
C GLY A 9 -3.06 17.85 -8.79
N GLU A 10 -1.85 17.49 -8.34
CA GLU A 10 -1.35 16.11 -8.22
C GLU A 10 -1.41 15.57 -6.78
N ASN A 11 -2.16 16.22 -5.89
CA ASN A 11 -2.28 15.84 -4.50
C ASN A 11 -3.75 15.65 -4.09
N LEU A 12 -4.02 14.59 -3.34
CA LEU A 12 -5.23 14.46 -2.53
C LEU A 12 -5.02 15.19 -1.21
N LEU A 13 -5.88 16.16 -0.92
CA LEU A 13 -5.93 16.87 0.34
C LEU A 13 -7.05 16.28 1.18
N ILE A 14 -6.73 15.96 2.43
CA ILE A 14 -7.67 15.47 3.44
C ILE A 14 -7.58 16.45 4.59
N VAL A 15 -8.65 17.19 4.84
CA VAL A 15 -8.73 18.20 5.90
C VAL A 15 -9.79 17.76 6.89
N ASP A 16 -9.37 17.53 8.13
CA ASP A 16 -10.28 17.40 9.26
C ASP A 16 -10.59 18.81 9.75
N THR A 17 -11.79 19.32 9.43
CA THR A 17 -12.19 20.69 9.79
C THR A 17 -12.38 20.88 11.29
N ASP A 18 -12.61 19.79 12.02
CA ASP A 18 -12.82 19.81 13.47
C ASP A 18 -11.47 19.82 14.21
N LYS A 19 -10.46 19.10 13.71
CA LYS A 19 -9.12 19.00 14.32
C LYS A 19 -8.09 20.02 13.80
N GLN A 20 -8.42 20.77 12.75
CA GLN A 20 -7.46 21.62 11.99
C GLN A 20 -6.23 20.85 11.51
N GLU A 21 -6.38 19.55 11.27
CA GLU A 21 -5.33 18.69 10.74
C GLU A 21 -5.53 18.49 9.25
N GLY A 22 -4.46 18.66 8.49
CA GLY A 22 -4.44 18.45 7.04
C GLY A 22 -3.40 17.41 6.66
N ARG A 23 -3.80 16.41 5.87
CA ARG A 23 -2.89 15.47 5.21
C ARG A 23 -2.88 15.72 3.71
N VAL A 24 -1.69 15.64 3.15
CA VAL A 24 -1.44 15.76 1.71
C VAL A 24 -0.89 14.43 1.23
N ILE A 25 -1.60 13.78 0.31
CA ILE A 25 -1.18 12.51 -0.28
C ILE A 25 -0.97 12.71 -1.78
N PRO A 26 0.27 12.62 -2.28
CA PRO A 26 0.53 12.68 -3.72
C PRO A 26 -0.19 11.55 -4.47
N LEU A 27 -0.76 11.83 -5.65
CA LEU A 27 -1.39 10.80 -6.48
C LEU A 27 -0.38 9.71 -6.88
N GLU A 28 0.89 10.07 -7.04
CA GLU A 28 1.97 9.13 -7.28
C GLU A 28 2.18 8.17 -6.10
N ALA A 29 2.04 8.65 -4.86
CA ALA A 29 2.11 7.79 -3.69
C ALA A 29 0.96 6.77 -3.68
N ILE A 30 -0.27 7.21 -3.97
CA ILE A 30 -1.44 6.31 -4.08
C ILE A 30 -1.19 5.24 -5.14
N ALA A 31 -0.73 5.64 -6.33
CA ALA A 31 -0.44 4.73 -7.43
C ALA A 31 0.67 3.73 -7.09
N SER A 32 1.73 4.20 -6.42
CA SER A 32 2.89 3.38 -6.02
C SER A 32 2.50 2.37 -4.94
N TRP A 33 1.76 2.80 -3.92
CA TRP A 33 1.25 1.94 -2.87
C TRP A 33 0.33 0.86 -3.42
N ARG A 34 -0.57 1.23 -4.34
CA ARG A 34 -1.45 0.26 -5.01
C ARG A 34 -0.65 -0.82 -5.75
N ALA A 35 0.39 -0.42 -6.49
CA ALA A 35 1.24 -1.35 -7.22
C ALA A 35 2.09 -2.23 -6.28
N LEU A 36 2.81 -1.63 -5.34
CA LEU A 36 3.72 -2.31 -4.43
C LEU A 36 3.01 -3.29 -3.51
N LEU A 37 1.86 -2.88 -2.97
CA LEU A 37 1.09 -3.71 -2.07
C LEU A 37 0.12 -4.63 -2.81
N LYS A 38 -0.06 -4.53 -4.13
CA LYS A 38 -1.05 -5.28 -4.93
C LYS A 38 -2.51 -5.05 -4.48
N LEU A 39 -2.85 -3.80 -4.16
CA LEU A 39 -4.19 -3.43 -3.68
C LEU A 39 -5.20 -3.45 -4.83
N GLU A 40 -6.43 -3.81 -4.54
CA GLU A 40 -7.48 -4.02 -5.53
C GLU A 40 -7.95 -2.68 -6.11
N SER A 41 -7.99 -1.64 -5.27
CA SER A 41 -8.54 -0.33 -5.63
C SER A 41 -7.66 0.85 -5.18
N ASP A 42 -7.92 2.04 -5.72
CA ASP A 42 -7.18 3.25 -5.34
C ASP A 42 -7.65 3.77 -3.97
N GLU A 43 -8.91 3.49 -3.61
CA GLU A 43 -9.49 3.76 -2.29
C GLU A 43 -8.81 2.92 -1.21
N GLU A 44 -8.59 1.62 -1.48
CA GLU A 44 -7.84 0.74 -0.58
C GLU A 44 -6.41 1.26 -0.38
N ALA A 45 -5.79 1.86 -1.41
CA ALA A 45 -4.48 2.47 -1.31
C ALA A 45 -4.47 3.74 -0.46
N VAL A 46 -5.47 4.62 -0.60
CA VAL A 46 -5.60 5.79 0.29
C VAL A 46 -5.84 5.35 1.73
N GLN A 47 -6.72 4.37 1.95
CA GLN A 47 -6.99 3.84 3.29
C GLN A 47 -5.74 3.19 3.90
N ALA A 48 -4.97 2.45 3.10
CA ALA A 48 -3.70 1.89 3.53
C ALA A 48 -2.69 2.97 3.93
N ILE A 49 -2.58 4.06 3.16
CA ILE A 49 -1.68 5.19 3.51
C ILE A 49 -2.10 5.85 4.82
N LEU A 50 -3.39 5.97 5.09
CA LEU A 50 -3.90 6.61 6.30
C LEU A 50 -3.75 5.75 7.56
N THR A 51 -3.80 4.43 7.42
CA THR A 51 -3.80 3.45 8.52
C THR A 51 -2.46 2.78 8.75
N ALA A 52 -1.55 2.85 7.77
CA ALA A 52 -0.24 2.24 7.89
C ALA A 52 0.48 2.75 9.14
N GLN A 53 0.95 1.79 9.92
CA GLN A 53 1.85 2.06 11.02
C GLN A 53 3.23 2.33 10.44
N ASP A 54 3.98 3.22 11.09
CA ASP A 54 5.40 3.38 10.78
C ASP A 54 6.09 2.04 11.10
N PRO A 55 6.64 1.33 10.10
CA PRO A 55 7.27 0.04 10.32
C PRO A 55 8.58 0.15 11.13
N GLY A 56 9.04 1.36 11.43
CA GLY A 56 10.27 1.61 12.17
C GLY A 56 11.53 1.48 11.32
N VAL A 57 12.68 1.39 11.99
CA VAL A 57 14.00 1.35 11.35
C VAL A 57 14.24 0.01 10.65
N ILE A 58 14.93 0.12 9.51
CA ILE A 58 15.67 -0.91 8.78
C ILE A 58 15.94 -2.18 9.61
N ASP A 59 15.63 -3.35 9.07
CA ASP A 59 16.01 -4.63 9.66
C ASP A 59 17.52 -4.65 9.90
N GLU A 60 17.95 -4.63 11.17
CA GLU A 60 19.36 -4.53 11.56
C GLU A 60 20.21 -5.72 11.08
N THR A 61 19.57 -6.85 10.73
CA THR A 61 20.24 -8.05 10.24
C THR A 61 20.51 -7.98 8.75
N THR A 62 19.57 -7.43 7.98
CA THR A 62 19.61 -7.43 6.50
C THR A 62 19.91 -6.06 5.91
N GLY A 63 19.81 -4.99 6.69
CA GLY A 63 19.90 -3.61 6.20
C GLY A 63 18.71 -3.22 5.32
N GLU A 64 17.63 -4.01 5.27
CA GLU A 64 16.51 -3.79 4.37
C GLU A 64 15.37 -3.00 5.04
N THR A 65 14.70 -2.15 4.26
CA THR A 65 13.48 -1.46 4.70
C THR A 65 12.27 -2.39 4.60
N ALA A 66 11.18 -2.07 5.30
CA ALA A 66 9.91 -2.80 5.19
C ALA A 66 9.33 -2.86 3.76
N TRP A 67 9.80 -1.98 2.87
CA TRP A 67 9.38 -1.92 1.48
C TRP A 67 10.24 -2.79 0.55
N ALA A 68 11.41 -3.24 0.97
CA ALA A 68 12.36 -3.96 0.11
C ALA A 68 11.79 -5.26 -0.47
N SER A 69 10.94 -5.97 0.30
CA SER A 69 10.25 -7.17 -0.18
C SER A 69 9.23 -6.84 -1.28
N ALA A 70 8.40 -5.81 -1.10
CA ALA A 70 7.42 -5.38 -2.11
C ALA A 70 8.12 -4.92 -3.41
N TYR A 71 9.21 -4.16 -3.30
CA TYR A 71 9.99 -3.73 -4.47
C TYR A 71 10.60 -4.91 -5.24
N ARG A 72 11.22 -5.87 -4.54
CA ARG A 72 11.77 -7.08 -5.18
C ARG A 72 10.68 -7.90 -5.86
N GLN A 73 9.55 -8.10 -5.18
CA GLN A 73 8.42 -8.83 -5.75
C GLN A 73 7.91 -8.13 -7.01
N LEU A 74 7.75 -6.81 -6.98
CA LEU A 74 7.26 -6.05 -8.13
C LEU A 74 8.22 -6.15 -9.33
N ALA A 75 9.53 -6.07 -9.08
CA ALA A 75 10.54 -6.24 -10.11
C ALA A 75 10.48 -7.66 -10.73
N GLN A 76 10.34 -8.70 -9.90
CA GLN A 76 10.22 -10.08 -10.35
C GLN A 76 8.94 -10.32 -11.17
N ASP A 77 7.79 -9.85 -10.67
CA ASP A 77 6.50 -9.95 -11.36
C ASP A 77 6.55 -9.25 -12.73
N THR A 78 7.19 -8.08 -12.77
CA THR A 78 7.37 -7.29 -14.00
C THR A 78 8.30 -7.97 -15.01
N ALA A 79 9.32 -8.69 -14.52
CA ALA A 79 10.20 -9.51 -15.33
C ALA A 79 9.59 -10.88 -15.73
N GLY A 80 8.40 -11.21 -15.24
CA GLY A 80 7.75 -12.51 -15.47
C GLY A 80 8.43 -13.67 -14.72
N VAL A 81 9.22 -13.36 -13.69
CA VAL A 81 9.91 -14.35 -12.86
C VAL A 81 9.03 -14.72 -11.68
N THR A 82 8.65 -15.98 -11.59
CA THR A 82 7.97 -16.51 -10.40
C THR A 82 9.01 -16.87 -9.34
N SER A 83 9.01 -16.13 -8.24
CA SER A 83 9.92 -16.41 -7.13
C SER A 83 9.29 -17.41 -6.17
N PRO A 84 9.93 -18.55 -5.87
CA PRO A 84 9.47 -19.44 -4.82
C PRO A 84 9.69 -18.76 -3.47
N GLY A 85 8.61 -18.41 -2.78
CA GLY A 85 8.69 -17.68 -1.52
C GLY A 85 7.38 -17.00 -1.16
N LEU A 86 7.40 -16.30 -0.03
CA LEU A 86 6.27 -15.50 0.42
C LEU A 86 6.18 -14.21 -0.42
N ASP A 87 4.98 -13.83 -0.85
CA ASP A 87 4.75 -12.64 -1.66
C ASP A 87 5.22 -11.38 -0.91
N GLY A 88 6.19 -10.67 -1.47
CA GLY A 88 6.79 -9.50 -0.83
C GLY A 88 5.82 -8.36 -0.55
N SER A 89 4.72 -8.27 -1.33
CA SER A 89 3.64 -7.30 -1.08
C SER A 89 2.87 -7.63 0.19
N VAL A 90 2.65 -8.93 0.47
CA VAL A 90 1.96 -9.42 1.66
C VAL A 90 2.83 -9.23 2.90
N GLN A 91 4.14 -9.46 2.80
CA GLN A 91 5.10 -9.18 3.87
C GLN A 91 5.10 -7.69 4.25
N THR A 92 5.16 -6.79 3.27
CA THR A 92 5.14 -5.35 3.53
C THR A 92 3.81 -4.91 4.15
N ARG A 93 2.66 -5.42 3.68
CA ARG A 93 1.36 -5.14 4.32
C ARG A 93 1.34 -5.55 5.79
N TYR A 94 1.98 -6.67 6.16
CA TYR A 94 2.09 -7.11 7.54
C TYR A 94 2.96 -6.16 8.37
N GLN A 95 4.12 -5.77 7.85
CA GLN A 95 5.04 -4.84 8.54
C GLN A 95 4.43 -3.45 8.74
N LEU A 96 3.56 -3.01 7.83
CA LEU A 96 2.80 -1.77 7.95
C LEU A 96 1.56 -1.88 8.86
N GLY A 97 1.30 -3.05 9.46
CA GLY A 97 0.12 -3.27 10.28
C GLY A 97 -1.21 -3.29 9.52
N LEU A 98 -1.18 -3.39 8.18
CA LEU A 98 -2.38 -3.36 7.32
C LEU A 98 -3.13 -4.70 7.31
N ILE A 99 -2.46 -5.79 7.68
CA ILE A 99 -3.07 -7.12 7.83
C ILE A 99 -2.66 -7.74 9.16
N GLN A 100 -3.65 -8.29 9.85
CA GLN A 100 -3.44 -8.99 11.13
C GLN A 100 -2.68 -10.32 10.91
N PRO A 101 -1.90 -10.77 11.91
CA PRO A 101 -1.12 -12.01 11.84
C PRO A 101 -1.99 -13.24 11.55
N THR A 102 -3.28 -13.26 11.92
CA THR A 102 -4.19 -14.39 11.63
C THR A 102 -4.54 -14.52 10.15
N ARG A 103 -4.67 -13.41 9.41
CA ARG A 103 -4.94 -13.43 7.95
C ARG A 103 -3.66 -13.71 7.15
N TYR A 104 -2.54 -13.17 7.63
CA TYR A 104 -1.20 -13.47 7.11
C TYR A 104 -0.84 -14.96 7.34
N ALA A 105 -1.10 -15.45 8.54
CA ALA A 105 -0.93 -16.85 8.91
C ALA A 105 -1.85 -17.76 8.10
N MET A 106 -3.12 -17.43 7.81
CA MET A 106 -3.95 -18.30 6.93
C MET A 106 -3.44 -18.40 5.49
N ARG A 107 -2.88 -17.33 4.92
CA ARG A 107 -2.31 -17.36 3.56
C ARG A 107 -0.94 -18.05 3.52
N ALA A 108 -0.16 -17.95 4.59
CA ALA A 108 1.07 -18.72 4.80
C ALA A 108 0.78 -20.19 5.22
N ALA A 109 -0.34 -20.45 5.89
CA ALA A 109 -0.73 -21.73 6.48
C ALA A 109 -1.63 -22.57 5.57
N THR A 110 -1.25 -22.67 4.29
CA THR A 110 -1.39 -23.98 3.63
C THR A 110 -0.38 -24.99 4.22
N MET A 111 0.48 -24.57 5.17
CA MET A 111 1.18 -25.45 6.10
C MET A 111 0.88 -25.08 7.57
N LEU A 112 0.20 -26.02 8.24
CA LEU A 112 0.14 -26.29 9.69
C LEU A 112 -0.67 -25.37 10.65
N ILE A 113 -1.79 -25.94 11.09
CA ILE A 113 -2.39 -26.03 12.45
C ILE A 113 -2.80 -24.73 13.18
N ALA A 114 -4.09 -24.71 13.55
CA ALA A 114 -4.86 -23.65 14.18
C ALA A 114 -4.62 -23.47 15.69
N LEU A 115 -4.67 -22.21 16.16
CA LEU A 115 -4.94 -21.81 17.55
C LEU A 115 -5.64 -20.42 17.60
N PRO A 116 -6.31 -20.06 18.71
CA PRO A 116 -7.52 -19.21 18.70
C PRO A 116 -7.27 -17.70 18.82
N THR A 117 -8.30 -16.97 18.40
CA THR A 117 -8.45 -15.51 18.34
C THR A 117 -8.55 -14.84 19.71
N ALA A 118 -7.77 -13.78 19.91
CA ALA A 118 -8.02 -12.77 20.93
C ALA A 118 -8.65 -11.54 20.25
N ASP A 119 -9.89 -11.24 20.65
CA ASP A 119 -10.66 -10.06 20.28
C ASP A 119 -10.15 -8.88 21.12
N THR A 120 -9.62 -7.84 20.49
CA THR A 120 -9.33 -6.57 21.16
C THR A 120 -10.05 -5.49 20.37
N PRO A 121 -11.02 -4.76 20.98
CA PRO A 121 -11.62 -3.61 20.33
C PRO A 121 -10.59 -2.50 20.29
N ALA A 122 -10.05 -2.21 19.10
CA ALA A 122 -9.31 -0.98 18.87
C ALA A 122 -10.34 0.15 18.71
N ASP A 123 -10.16 1.25 19.43
CA ASP A 123 -10.78 2.53 19.11
C ASP A 123 -10.56 2.78 17.61
N GLU A 124 -11.63 2.72 16.81
CA GLU A 124 -11.54 2.99 15.39
C GLU A 124 -11.15 4.46 15.23
N PRO A 125 -9.99 4.78 14.64
CA PRO A 125 -9.70 6.17 14.31
C PRO A 125 -10.82 6.68 13.41
N ASP A 126 -11.30 7.91 13.67
CA ASP A 126 -12.22 8.66 12.80
C ASP A 126 -11.59 8.75 11.39
N MET A 127 -11.88 7.74 10.58
CA MET A 127 -11.34 7.60 9.23
C MET A 127 -12.35 8.16 8.25
N PRO A 128 -11.88 8.77 7.15
CA PRO A 128 -12.77 9.14 6.07
C PRO A 128 -13.47 7.89 5.52
N ASP A 129 -14.79 7.95 5.42
CA ASP A 129 -15.59 6.86 4.85
C ASP A 129 -15.17 6.54 3.41
N THR A 130 -15.22 5.26 3.05
CA THR A 130 -14.86 4.78 1.70
C THR A 130 -15.62 5.50 0.59
N ASP A 131 -16.89 5.88 0.82
CA ASP A 131 -17.68 6.65 -0.13
C ASP A 131 -17.11 8.05 -0.38
N SER A 132 -16.59 8.70 0.66
CA SER A 132 -15.94 10.01 0.56
C SER A 132 -14.62 9.93 -0.20
N ILE A 133 -13.84 8.86 0.02
CA ILE A 133 -12.62 8.59 -0.73
C ILE A 133 -12.96 8.36 -2.21
N THR A 134 -13.94 7.50 -2.49
CA THR A 134 -14.39 7.17 -3.85
C THR A 134 -14.83 8.43 -4.60
N ALA A 135 -15.65 9.28 -3.96
CA ALA A 135 -16.12 10.53 -4.55
C ALA A 135 -14.96 11.50 -4.87
N ALA A 136 -13.98 11.61 -3.97
CA ALA A 136 -12.81 12.46 -4.19
C ALA A 136 -11.91 11.95 -5.33
N LEU A 137 -11.77 10.62 -5.47
CA LEU A 137 -10.93 10.00 -6.48
C LEU A 137 -11.60 9.86 -7.85
N ALA A 138 -12.93 9.92 -7.94
CA ALA A 138 -13.68 9.73 -9.18
C ALA A 138 -13.19 10.64 -10.32
N GLY A 139 -12.85 11.89 -10.03
CA GLY A 139 -12.33 12.85 -11.01
C GLY A 139 -10.88 12.61 -11.46
N VAL A 140 -10.14 11.71 -10.80
CA VAL A 140 -8.71 11.48 -11.05
C VAL A 140 -8.34 10.01 -11.31
N ALA A 141 -9.33 9.12 -11.40
CA ALA A 141 -9.10 7.70 -11.69
C ALA A 141 -8.25 7.46 -12.96
N GLY A 142 -8.48 8.25 -14.01
CA GLY A 142 -7.66 8.20 -15.23
C GLY A 142 -6.19 8.54 -14.97
N ARG A 143 -5.93 9.61 -14.21
CA ARG A 143 -4.57 10.04 -13.83
C ARG A 143 -3.88 9.02 -12.93
N LEU A 144 -4.59 8.45 -11.95
CA LEU A 144 -4.06 7.39 -11.09
C LEU A 144 -3.66 6.14 -11.90
N LYS A 145 -4.48 5.77 -12.90
CA LYS A 145 -4.15 4.67 -13.81
C LYS A 145 -2.88 4.96 -14.62
N GLU A 146 -2.75 6.17 -15.18
CA GLU A 146 -1.56 6.59 -15.92
C GLU A 146 -0.31 6.60 -15.05
N ARG A 147 -0.39 7.18 -13.85
CA ARG A 147 0.73 7.23 -12.89
C ARG A 147 1.18 5.83 -12.48
N ARG A 148 0.24 4.93 -12.22
CA ARG A 148 0.57 3.53 -11.92
C ARG A 148 1.25 2.85 -13.10
N GLN A 149 0.80 3.12 -14.33
CA GLN A 149 1.43 2.55 -15.52
C GLN A 149 2.86 3.08 -15.70
N GLN A 150 3.08 4.38 -15.54
CA GLN A 150 4.40 5.01 -15.56
C GLN A 150 5.33 4.40 -14.51
N PHE A 151 4.83 4.19 -13.28
CA PHE A 151 5.57 3.52 -12.22
C PHE A 151 5.97 2.11 -12.63
N LEU A 152 5.04 1.29 -13.12
CA LEU A 152 5.35 -0.08 -13.58
C LEU A 152 6.32 -0.12 -14.77
N ASP A 153 6.21 0.82 -15.71
CA ASP A 153 7.09 0.88 -16.87
C ASP A 153 8.52 1.30 -16.50
N SER A 154 8.70 2.06 -15.41
CA SER A 154 10.03 2.34 -14.87
C SER A 154 10.76 1.06 -14.44
N PHE A 155 10.05 0.08 -13.83
CA PHE A 155 10.63 -1.22 -13.47
C PHE A 155 10.99 -2.06 -14.69
N LYS A 156 10.16 -2.03 -15.74
CA LYS A 156 10.47 -2.73 -17.00
C LYS A 156 11.73 -2.16 -17.65
N THR A 157 11.85 -0.84 -17.67
CA THR A 157 12.99 -0.14 -18.25
C THR A 157 14.27 -0.52 -17.51
N LEU A 158 14.25 -0.48 -16.17
CA LEU A 158 15.39 -0.90 -15.35
C LEU A 158 15.78 -2.37 -15.56
N ALA A 159 14.80 -3.27 -15.69
CA ALA A 159 15.05 -4.68 -15.97
C ALA A 159 15.69 -4.91 -17.36
N GLN A 160 15.38 -4.08 -18.34
CA GLN A 160 15.96 -4.16 -19.69
C GLN A 160 17.38 -3.58 -19.75
N GLU A 161 17.63 -2.48 -19.04
CA GLU A 161 18.97 -1.85 -18.99
C GLU A 161 20.01 -2.73 -18.28
N GLY A 162 19.62 -3.44 -17.21
CA GLY A 162 20.50 -4.37 -16.50
C GLY A 162 20.87 -5.64 -17.28
N ASN A 163 20.17 -5.93 -18.39
CA ASN A 163 20.40 -7.13 -19.21
C ASN A 163 21.25 -6.86 -20.47
N ASN A 164 21.73 -5.62 -20.62
CA ASN A 164 22.49 -5.13 -21.78
C ASN A 164 23.94 -4.73 -21.42
N GLN A 165 24.43 -5.11 -20.23
CA GLN A 165 25.84 -5.05 -19.82
C GLN A 165 26.44 -6.46 -19.74
#